data_AF-A0A328KBM9-F1
#
_entry.id   AF-A0A328KBM9-F1
#
_cell.length_a   1.000
_cell.length_b   1.000
_cell.length_c   1.000
_cell.angle_alpha   90.00
_cell.angle_beta   90.00
_cell.angle_gamma   90.00
#
_symmetry.space_group_name_H-M   'P 1'
#
loop_
_entity.id
_entity.type
_entity.pdbx_description
1 polymer ?
#
loop_
_entity_poly.entity_id
_entity_poly.type
_entity_poly.pdbx_seq_one_letter_code
_entity_poly.pdbx_strand_id
1 'polypeptide(L)'
;MFEVLLLVAVLIVGFLTVMTDSLMRTVIFSGTFSLITAMAYVYYNAPDVALAEAAIGVGLATIMYLVAVKKVRVYDVLYINEAIENFDDSDIEAVQETLIRPLELFIEKTEELEPTIAYTNKEAAHYQEKAEHDFIICQRNNLTYLCGKTTDEVFQDIIANMNDILCDIEDIRVVYLDQEVTMGESE
;
A
#
# COMPACT_ATOMS: atom_id res chain seq x y z
N MET A 1 -27.81 24.58 -25.52
CA MET A 1 -26.85 23.58 -26.06
C MET A 1 -25.60 23.49 -25.19
N PHE A 2 -24.96 24.62 -24.86
CA PHE A 2 -23.77 24.64 -24.00
C PHE A 2 -24.03 24.12 -22.58
N GLU A 3 -25.17 24.48 -21.97
CA GLU A 3 -25.60 23.96 -20.66
C GLU A 3 -25.64 22.43 -20.61
N VAL A 4 -26.31 21.81 -21.59
CA VAL A 4 -26.43 20.36 -21.71
C VAL A 4 -25.05 19.72 -21.86
N LEU A 5 -24.15 20.35 -22.63
CA LEU A 5 -22.78 19.88 -22.77
C LEU A 5 -22.04 19.88 -21.43
N LEU A 6 -22.16 20.95 -20.64
CA LEU A 6 -21.54 21.03 -19.31
C LEU A 6 -22.10 19.95 -18.37
N LEU A 7 -23.42 19.81 -18.29
CA LEU A 7 -24.05 18.82 -17.42
C LEU A 7 -23.67 17.38 -17.80
N VAL A 8 -23.64 17.08 -19.10
CA VAL A 8 -23.19 15.78 -19.61
C VAL A 8 -21.70 15.57 -19.29
N ALA A 9 -20.85 16.59 -19.44
CA ALA A 9 -19.44 16.50 -19.09
C ALA A 9 -19.23 16.23 -17.59
N VAL A 10 -19.99 16.89 -16.71
CA VAL A 10 -19.96 16.64 -15.26
C VAL A 10 -20.31 15.18 -14.95
N LEU A 11 -21.36 14.63 -15.57
CA LEU A 11 -21.74 13.24 -15.39
C LEU A 11 -20.67 12.26 -15.88
N ILE A 12 -20.10 12.50 -17.06
CA ILE A 12 -19.05 11.64 -17.63
C ILE A 12 -17.81 11.67 -16.75
N VAL A 13 -17.33 12.84 -16.35
CA VAL A 13 -16.14 12.95 -15.50
C VAL A 13 -16.41 12.34 -14.13
N GLY A 14 -17.59 12.59 -13.53
CA GLY A 14 -17.98 11.96 -12.26
C GLY A 14 -17.97 10.44 -12.33
N PHE A 15 -18.48 9.86 -13.42
CA PHE A 15 -18.44 8.42 -13.65
C PHE A 15 -17.00 7.89 -13.82
N LEU A 16 -16.16 8.59 -14.59
CA LEU A 16 -14.75 8.23 -14.76
C LEU A 16 -13.96 8.31 -13.44
N THR A 17 -14.25 9.29 -12.59
CA THR A 17 -13.66 9.42 -11.25
C THR A 17 -13.89 8.16 -10.42
N VAL A 18 -15.10 7.59 -10.44
CA VAL A 18 -15.46 6.40 -9.64
C VAL A 18 -14.94 5.10 -10.26
N MET A 19 -14.90 5.01 -11.59
CA MET A 19 -14.48 3.80 -12.30
C MET A 19 -12.97 3.59 -12.37
N THR A 20 -12.17 4.53 -11.84
CA THR A 20 -10.72 4.47 -11.99
C THR A 20 -10.06 3.78 -10.80
N ASP A 21 -9.26 2.74 -11.07
CA ASP A 21 -8.55 1.98 -10.02
C ASP A 21 -7.35 2.71 -9.41
N SER A 22 -6.83 3.74 -10.09
CA SER A 22 -5.67 4.50 -9.59
C SER A 22 -6.12 5.72 -8.82
N LEU A 23 -5.79 5.76 -7.53
CA LEU A 23 -6.04 6.90 -6.65
C LEU A 23 -5.56 8.22 -7.26
N MET A 24 -4.35 8.26 -7.83
CA MET A 24 -3.81 9.48 -8.45
C MET A 24 -4.66 9.97 -9.62
N ARG A 25 -5.15 9.07 -10.49
CA ARG A 25 -6.05 9.42 -11.58
C ARG A 25 -7.42 9.88 -11.06
N THR A 26 -7.93 9.25 -10.00
CA THR A 26 -9.16 9.65 -9.31
C THR A 26 -9.07 11.08 -8.78
N VAL A 27 -7.94 11.47 -8.18
CA VAL A 27 -7.72 12.87 -7.74
C VAL A 27 -7.76 13.84 -8.92
N ILE A 28 -7.12 13.50 -10.03
CA ILE A 28 -7.11 14.34 -11.25
C ILE A 28 -8.52 14.51 -11.83
N PHE A 29 -9.29 13.41 -11.91
CA PHE A 29 -10.67 13.48 -12.38
C PHE A 29 -11.59 14.24 -11.42
N SER A 30 -11.39 14.11 -10.10
CA SER A 30 -12.10 14.92 -9.10
C SER A 30 -11.82 16.42 -9.26
N GLY A 31 -10.56 16.81 -9.52
CA GLY A 31 -10.21 18.21 -9.82
C GLY A 31 -10.87 18.71 -11.12
N THR A 32 -10.86 17.86 -12.16
CA THR A 32 -11.51 18.18 -13.44
C THR A 32 -13.02 18.35 -13.28
N PHE A 33 -13.66 17.49 -12.47
CA PHE A 33 -15.08 17.57 -12.14
C PHE A 33 -15.41 18.91 -11.46
N SER A 34 -14.61 19.32 -10.48
CA SER A 34 -14.79 20.63 -9.81
C SER A 34 -14.62 21.80 -10.78
N LEU A 35 -13.63 21.76 -11.69
CA LEU A 35 -13.41 22.82 -12.67
C LEU A 35 -14.60 23.00 -13.61
N ILE A 36 -15.16 21.90 -14.12
CA ILE A 36 -16.34 21.94 -15.00
C ILE A 36 -17.57 22.44 -14.21
N THR A 37 -17.69 22.04 -12.94
CA THR A 37 -18.77 22.51 -12.05
C THR A 37 -18.67 24.01 -11.78
N ALA A 38 -17.46 24.54 -11.53
CA ALA A 38 -17.23 25.98 -11.41
C ALA A 38 -17.61 26.72 -12.71
N MET A 39 -17.27 26.16 -13.88
CA MET A 39 -17.67 26.72 -15.18
C MET A 39 -19.20 26.73 -15.36
N ALA A 40 -19.90 25.70 -14.88
CA ALA A 40 -21.35 25.66 -14.86
C ALA A 40 -21.94 26.76 -13.95
N TYR A 41 -21.36 27.01 -12.76
CA TYR A 41 -21.81 28.11 -11.91
C TYR A 41 -21.63 29.48 -12.55
N VAL A 42 -20.52 29.72 -13.27
CA VAL A 42 -20.37 30.95 -14.07
C VAL A 42 -21.49 31.06 -15.11
N TYR A 43 -21.80 29.96 -15.80
CA TYR A 43 -22.86 29.93 -16.81
C TYR A 43 -24.25 30.26 -16.22
N TYR A 44 -24.53 29.81 -15.00
CA TYR A 44 -25.77 30.11 -14.27
C TYR A 44 -25.79 31.48 -13.58
N ASN A 45 -24.85 32.39 -13.90
CA ASN A 45 -24.73 33.71 -13.26
C ASN A 45 -24.50 33.65 -11.75
N ALA A 46 -23.81 32.62 -11.26
CA ALA A 46 -23.39 32.47 -9.87
C ALA A 46 -21.86 32.59 -9.75
N PRO A 47 -21.25 33.76 -10.03
CA PRO A 47 -19.80 33.92 -10.08
C PRO A 47 -19.13 33.75 -8.70
N ASP A 48 -19.80 34.16 -7.61
CA ASP A 48 -19.24 34.02 -6.25
C ASP A 48 -19.13 32.55 -5.85
N VAL A 49 -20.14 31.76 -6.20
CA VAL A 49 -20.15 30.30 -5.98
C VAL A 49 -19.11 29.63 -6.88
N ALA A 50 -18.97 30.07 -8.14
CA ALA A 50 -17.96 29.55 -9.04
C ALA A 50 -16.53 29.78 -8.52
N LEU A 51 -16.26 30.97 -7.98
CA LEU A 51 -14.95 31.29 -7.41
C LEU A 51 -14.65 30.44 -6.16
N ALA A 52 -15.65 30.28 -5.30
CA ALA A 52 -15.53 29.41 -4.11
C ALA A 52 -15.28 27.95 -4.50
N GLU A 53 -16.02 27.43 -5.48
CA GLU A 53 -15.86 26.07 -5.98
C GLU A 53 -14.47 25.85 -6.59
N ALA A 54 -14.00 26.76 -7.44
CA ALA A 54 -12.67 26.65 -8.04
C ALA A 54 -11.54 26.68 -6.98
N ALA A 55 -11.67 27.54 -5.96
CA ALA A 55 -10.71 27.63 -4.88
C ALA A 55 -10.69 26.37 -4.00
N ILE A 56 -11.86 25.84 -3.65
CA ILE A 56 -11.96 24.68 -2.76
C ILE A 56 -11.70 23.39 -3.52
N GLY A 57 -12.35 23.15 -4.66
CA GLY A 57 -12.27 21.85 -5.32
C GLY A 57 -10.96 21.63 -6.10
N VAL A 58 -10.58 22.56 -7.00
CA VAL A 58 -9.29 22.42 -7.72
C VAL A 58 -8.11 22.78 -6.82
N GLY A 59 -8.24 23.79 -5.97
CA GLY A 59 -7.16 24.23 -5.08
C GLY A 59 -6.98 23.33 -3.88
N LEU A 60 -7.84 23.50 -2.87
CA LEU A 60 -7.64 22.88 -1.55
C LEU A 60 -7.83 21.36 -1.56
N ALA A 61 -8.92 20.85 -2.13
CA ALA A 61 -9.27 19.44 -2.10
C ALA A 61 -8.26 18.60 -2.89
N THR A 62 -7.83 19.05 -4.08
CA THR A 62 -6.77 18.38 -4.84
C THR A 62 -5.48 18.27 -4.02
N ILE A 63 -5.04 19.35 -3.36
CA ILE A 63 -3.84 19.32 -2.52
C ILE A 63 -4.01 18.34 -1.36
N MET A 64 -5.16 18.38 -0.65
CA MET A 64 -5.43 17.45 0.44
C MET A 64 -5.40 15.99 -0.04
N TYR A 65 -6.03 15.70 -1.18
CA TYR A 65 -6.02 14.34 -1.73
C TYR A 65 -4.64 13.91 -2.20
N LEU A 66 -3.84 14.79 -2.81
CA LEU A 66 -2.46 14.44 -3.18
C LEU A 66 -1.59 14.16 -1.95
N VAL A 67 -1.77 14.94 -0.87
CA VAL A 67 -1.08 14.68 0.40
C VAL A 67 -1.53 13.35 1.00
N ALA A 68 -2.83 13.06 1.00
CA ALA A 68 -3.37 11.80 1.49
C ALA A 68 -2.85 10.61 0.67
N VAL A 69 -2.93 10.67 -0.67
CA VAL A 69 -2.43 9.62 -1.56
C VAL A 69 -0.91 9.43 -1.44
N LYS A 70 -0.15 10.50 -1.21
CA LYS A 70 1.29 10.37 -0.94
C LYS A 70 1.58 9.65 0.38
N LYS A 71 0.68 9.80 1.36
CA LYS A 71 0.82 9.26 2.70
C LYS A 71 0.35 7.81 2.81
N VAL A 72 -0.68 7.43 2.04
CA VAL A 72 -1.09 6.03 1.92
C VAL A 72 -0.06 5.29 1.07
N ARG A 73 0.92 4.70 1.75
CA ARG A 73 1.77 3.65 1.20
C ARG A 73 1.29 2.35 1.84
N VAL A 74 0.88 1.42 0.99
CA VAL A 74 0.59 0.05 1.43
C VAL A 74 1.93 -0.65 1.54
N TYR A 75 2.22 -1.23 2.69
CA TYR A 75 3.44 -2.03 2.88
C TYR A 75 3.07 -3.50 2.70
N ASP A 76 3.49 -4.08 1.58
CA ASP A 76 3.09 -5.44 1.24
C ASP A 76 4.04 -6.47 1.88
N VAL A 77 3.48 -7.30 2.76
CA VAL A 77 4.20 -8.32 3.54
C VAL A 77 3.75 -9.71 3.10
N LEU A 78 4.67 -10.51 2.57
CA LEU A 78 4.42 -11.90 2.21
C LEU A 78 4.96 -12.84 3.28
N TYR A 79 4.09 -13.64 3.90
CA TYR A 79 4.50 -14.72 4.79
C TYR A 79 4.47 -16.07 4.06
N ILE A 80 5.61 -16.77 4.10
CA ILE A 80 5.83 -18.09 3.50
C ILE A 80 6.16 -19.08 4.61
N ASN A 81 5.40 -20.18 4.68
CA ASN A 81 5.75 -21.31 5.54
C ASN A 81 5.77 -22.59 4.71
N GLU A 82 6.97 -23.16 4.55
CA GLU A 82 7.18 -24.37 3.74
C GLU A 82 6.82 -25.66 4.48
N ALA A 83 6.66 -25.60 5.81
CA ALA A 83 6.26 -26.75 6.61
C ALA A 83 4.74 -27.02 6.56
N ILE A 84 3.95 -26.07 6.05
CA ILE A 84 2.48 -26.12 6.04
C ILE A 84 1.99 -26.40 4.61
N GLU A 85 1.48 -27.61 4.38
CA GLU A 85 0.93 -27.99 3.06
C GLU A 85 -0.35 -27.22 2.71
N ASN A 86 -1.21 -26.93 3.69
CA ASN A 86 -2.38 -26.05 3.54
C ASN A 86 -2.53 -25.26 4.83
N PHE A 87 -2.58 -23.93 4.73
CA PHE A 87 -2.90 -23.07 5.86
C PHE A 87 -4.34 -23.33 6.29
N ASP A 88 -4.54 -23.84 7.50
CA ASP A 88 -5.84 -23.84 8.18
C ASP A 88 -6.00 -22.56 9.03
N ASP A 89 -7.22 -22.22 9.42
CA ASP A 89 -7.52 -21.00 10.18
C ASP A 89 -6.72 -20.93 11.49
N SER A 90 -6.50 -22.08 12.15
CA SER A 90 -5.71 -22.15 13.40
C SER A 90 -4.21 -21.89 13.21
N ASP A 91 -3.64 -22.29 12.06
CA ASP A 91 -2.23 -22.04 11.76
C ASP A 91 -1.99 -20.56 11.46
N ILE A 92 -2.94 -19.94 10.75
CA ILE A 92 -2.92 -18.51 10.47
C ILE A 92 -3.05 -17.73 11.78
N GLU A 93 -4.00 -18.08 12.66
CA GLU A 93 -4.24 -17.38 13.92
C GLU A 93 -3.02 -17.44 14.87
N ALA A 94 -2.35 -18.59 14.95
CA ALA A 94 -1.13 -18.75 15.76
C ALA A 94 0.02 -17.86 15.26
N VAL A 95 0.29 -17.86 13.95
CA VAL A 95 1.31 -16.99 13.34
C VAL A 95 0.91 -15.52 13.44
N GLN A 96 -0.39 -15.23 13.32
CA GLN A 96 -0.92 -13.88 13.37
C GLN A 96 -0.66 -13.24 14.73
N GLU A 97 -0.89 -13.95 15.83
CA GLU A 97 -0.65 -13.41 17.18
C GLU A 97 0.83 -13.25 17.51
N THR A 98 1.69 -14.19 17.09
CA THR A 98 3.10 -14.21 17.50
C THR A 98 4.00 -13.32 16.64
N LEU A 99 3.70 -13.19 15.34
CA LEU A 99 4.62 -12.56 14.38
C LEU A 99 3.96 -11.40 13.62
N ILE A 100 2.79 -11.64 13.04
CA ILE A 100 2.19 -10.66 12.11
C ILE A 100 1.66 -9.44 12.86
N ARG A 101 0.91 -9.63 13.94
CA ARG A 101 0.29 -8.53 14.69
C ARG A 101 1.30 -7.57 15.34
N PRO A 102 2.41 -8.04 15.97
CA PRO A 102 3.47 -7.14 16.42
C PRO A 102 4.08 -6.33 15.28
N LEU A 103 4.29 -6.94 14.11
CA LEU A 103 4.80 -6.26 12.92
C LEU A 103 3.79 -5.25 12.36
N GLU A 104 2.51 -5.59 12.26
CA GLU A 104 1.45 -4.66 11.85
C GLU A 104 1.44 -3.42 12.75
N LEU A 105 1.40 -3.61 14.07
CA LEU A 105 1.39 -2.52 15.03
C LEU A 105 2.65 -1.63 14.93
N PHE A 106 3.81 -2.23 14.63
CA PHE A 106 5.04 -1.47 14.41
C PHE A 106 5.00 -0.68 13.11
N ILE A 107 4.56 -1.31 12.00
CA ILE A 107 4.48 -0.70 10.67
C ILE A 107 3.46 0.47 10.67
N GLU A 108 2.30 0.26 11.28
CA GLU A 108 1.27 1.30 11.47
C GLU A 108 1.80 2.50 12.26
N LYS A 109 2.66 2.25 13.25
CA LYS A 109 3.17 3.28 14.18
C LYS A 109 4.37 4.05 13.63
N THR A 110 5.26 3.39 12.89
CA THR A 110 6.55 3.97 12.50
C THR A 110 6.41 4.88 11.27
N GLU A 111 5.45 4.60 10.37
CA GLU A 111 5.37 5.32 9.08
C GLU A 111 3.92 5.62 8.62
N GLU A 112 2.90 5.45 9.47
CA GLU A 112 1.47 5.59 9.12
C GLU A 112 1.08 4.77 7.86
N LEU A 113 1.73 3.62 7.70
CA LEU A 113 1.52 2.68 6.60
C LEU A 113 0.37 1.74 6.94
N GLU A 114 -0.36 1.31 5.92
CA GLU A 114 -1.30 0.20 6.06
C GLU A 114 -0.60 -1.09 5.61
N PRO A 115 -0.31 -2.03 6.52
CA PRO A 115 0.26 -3.32 6.15
C PRO A 115 -0.79 -4.15 5.41
N THR A 116 -0.40 -4.79 4.32
CA THR A 116 -1.21 -5.84 3.68
C THR A 116 -0.45 -7.15 3.78
N ILE A 117 -1.08 -8.19 4.32
CA ILE A 117 -0.43 -9.50 4.48
C ILE A 117 -1.00 -10.50 3.49
N ALA A 118 -0.11 -11.15 2.76
CA ALA A 118 -0.40 -12.32 1.96
C ALA A 118 0.25 -13.56 2.57
N TYR A 119 -0.44 -14.70 2.55
CA TYR A 119 0.05 -15.99 3.03
C TYR A 119 0.22 -16.95 1.85
N THR A 120 1.35 -17.64 1.77
CA THR A 120 1.58 -18.66 0.74
C THR A 120 2.37 -19.84 1.28
N ASN A 121 2.03 -21.02 0.78
CA ASN A 121 2.72 -22.30 1.06
C ASN A 121 3.70 -22.68 -0.06
N LYS A 122 3.83 -21.85 -1.09
CA LYS A 122 4.70 -22.13 -2.25
C LYS A 122 6.13 -21.74 -1.92
N GLU A 123 7.08 -22.59 -2.33
CA GLU A 123 8.52 -22.39 -2.14
C GLU A 123 8.97 -20.97 -2.54
N ALA A 124 9.79 -20.35 -1.69
CA ALA A 124 10.34 -19.01 -1.90
C ALA A 124 11.15 -18.87 -3.21
N ALA A 125 11.64 -19.99 -3.78
CA ALA A 125 12.35 -20.03 -5.05
C ALA A 125 11.51 -19.59 -6.26
N HIS A 126 10.18 -19.68 -6.17
CA HIS A 126 9.27 -19.32 -7.26
C HIS A 126 8.98 -17.80 -7.35
N TYR A 127 9.36 -17.01 -6.34
CA TYR A 127 9.08 -15.57 -6.25
C TYR A 127 10.32 -14.67 -6.42
N GLN A 128 11.50 -15.25 -6.67
CA GLN A 128 12.72 -14.47 -6.96
C GLN A 128 12.62 -13.64 -8.25
N GLU A 129 11.73 -14.02 -9.18
CA GLU A 129 11.64 -13.37 -10.51
C GLU A 129 10.64 -12.21 -10.56
N LYS A 130 9.88 -11.97 -9.48
CA LYS A 130 8.89 -10.89 -9.41
C LYS A 130 8.86 -10.31 -7.99
N ALA A 131 9.79 -9.39 -7.73
CA ALA A 131 9.84 -8.60 -6.49
C ALA A 131 8.66 -7.61 -6.44
N GLU A 132 7.44 -8.12 -6.29
CA GLU A 132 6.21 -7.33 -6.10
C GLU A 132 5.92 -7.03 -4.62
N HIS A 133 6.58 -7.73 -3.68
CA HIS A 133 6.40 -7.52 -2.24
C HIS A 133 7.55 -6.68 -1.65
N ASP A 134 7.22 -5.79 -0.70
CA ASP A 134 8.19 -4.92 -0.03
C ASP A 134 8.98 -5.69 1.04
N PHE A 135 8.30 -6.62 1.73
CA PHE A 135 8.87 -7.43 2.81
C PHE A 135 8.39 -8.89 2.71
N ILE A 136 9.31 -9.85 2.87
CA ILE A 136 9.00 -11.27 2.81
C ILE A 136 9.51 -11.96 4.09
N ILE A 137 8.68 -12.80 4.68
CA ILE A 137 8.97 -13.57 5.89
C ILE A 137 8.88 -15.04 5.53
N CYS A 138 10.00 -15.77 5.58
CA CYS A 138 10.03 -17.19 5.25
C CYS A 138 10.37 -18.02 6.48
N GLN A 139 9.52 -18.98 6.84
CA GLN A 139 9.80 -19.94 7.91
C GLN A 139 10.22 -21.29 7.32
N ARG A 140 11.44 -21.75 7.66
CA ARG A 140 12.02 -23.02 7.22
C ARG A 140 12.71 -23.71 8.39
N ASN A 141 12.40 -24.98 8.67
CA ASN A 141 13.10 -25.80 9.68
C ASN A 141 13.30 -25.08 11.04
N ASN A 142 12.26 -24.41 11.54
CA ASN A 142 12.28 -23.64 12.80
C ASN A 142 13.14 -22.35 12.78
N LEU A 143 13.64 -21.94 11.62
CA LEU A 143 14.34 -20.67 11.39
C LEU A 143 13.40 -19.70 10.67
N THR A 144 13.41 -18.43 11.10
CA THR A 144 12.64 -17.36 10.46
C THR A 144 13.58 -16.46 9.66
N TYR A 145 13.34 -16.33 8.37
CA TYR A 145 14.11 -15.48 7.46
C TYR A 145 13.32 -14.22 7.15
N LEU A 146 13.90 -13.05 7.44
CA LEU A 146 13.36 -11.74 7.08
C LEU A 146 14.08 -11.25 5.84
N CYS A 147 13.35 -11.15 4.74
CA CYS A 147 13.86 -10.82 3.42
C CYS A 147 13.33 -9.46 2.97
N GLY A 148 14.21 -8.52 2.64
CA GLY A 148 13.84 -7.17 2.20
C GLY A 148 14.97 -6.48 1.45
N LYS A 149 14.75 -5.24 1.01
CA LYS A 149 15.76 -4.46 0.27
C LYS A 149 16.54 -3.55 1.21
N THR A 150 17.83 -3.35 0.94
CA THR A 150 18.67 -2.42 1.72
C THR A 150 18.24 -0.95 1.51
N THR A 151 17.53 -0.67 0.41
CA THR A 151 17.00 0.66 0.07
C THR A 151 15.66 0.99 0.72
N ASP A 152 15.03 0.02 1.40
CA ASP A 152 13.74 0.19 2.06
C ASP A 152 13.94 0.67 3.52
N GLU A 153 13.58 1.93 3.79
CA GLU A 153 13.69 2.56 5.11
C GLU A 153 12.84 1.82 6.18
N VAL A 154 11.64 1.35 5.81
CA VAL A 154 10.73 0.64 6.71
C VAL A 154 11.36 -0.69 7.15
N PHE A 155 11.94 -1.42 6.19
CA PHE A 155 12.62 -2.68 6.46
C PHE A 155 13.82 -2.49 7.40
N GLN A 156 14.59 -1.42 7.20
CA GLN A 156 15.71 -1.09 8.10
C GLN A 156 15.23 -0.78 9.53
N ASP A 157 14.13 -0.05 9.67
CA ASP A 157 13.55 0.24 10.99
C ASP A 157 13.01 -1.01 11.69
N ILE A 158 12.40 -1.94 10.94
CA ILE A 158 11.98 -3.26 11.46
C ILE A 158 13.20 -4.03 11.98
N ILE A 159 14.30 -4.08 11.23
CA ILE A 159 15.53 -4.77 11.66
C ILE A 159 16.13 -4.10 12.91
N ALA A 160 16.16 -2.77 12.95
CA ALA A 160 16.71 -2.02 14.07
C ALA A 160 15.93 -2.26 15.38
N ASN A 161 14.63 -2.52 15.28
CA ASN A 161 13.72 -2.74 16.41
C ASN A 161 13.29 -4.22 16.56
N MET A 162 13.89 -5.14 15.80
CA MET A 162 13.44 -6.53 15.70
C MET A 162 13.34 -7.25 17.06
N ASN A 163 14.26 -6.97 17.98
CA ASN A 163 14.24 -7.56 19.32
C ASN A 163 13.10 -7.05 20.21
N ASP A 164 12.54 -5.87 19.92
CA ASP A 164 11.37 -5.29 20.61
C ASP A 164 10.05 -5.77 19.96
N ILE A 165 10.07 -6.01 18.64
CA ILE A 165 8.89 -6.43 17.87
C ILE A 165 8.66 -7.95 17.98
N LEU A 166 9.71 -8.75 17.85
CA LEU A 166 9.64 -10.21 17.72
C LEU A 166 10.28 -10.90 18.94
N CYS A 167 9.78 -10.61 20.14
CA CYS A 167 10.36 -11.11 21.40
C CYS A 167 10.24 -12.64 21.57
N ASP A 168 9.26 -13.28 20.95
CA ASP A 168 8.97 -14.72 21.11
C ASP A 168 9.73 -15.62 20.12
N ILE A 169 10.57 -15.05 19.23
CA ILE A 169 11.26 -15.80 18.17
C ILE A 169 12.77 -15.71 18.38
N GLU A 170 13.40 -16.84 18.72
CA GLU A 170 14.81 -16.87 19.12
C GLU A 170 15.80 -16.90 17.94
N ASP A 171 15.42 -17.43 16.78
CA ASP A 171 16.36 -17.67 15.65
C ASP A 171 15.87 -17.00 14.35
N ILE A 172 16.17 -15.70 14.24
CA ILE A 172 15.84 -14.85 13.10
C ILE A 172 17.09 -14.57 12.26
N ARG A 173 16.99 -14.76 10.94
CA ARG A 173 18.04 -14.41 9.97
C ARG A 173 17.55 -13.36 9.00
N VAL A 174 18.35 -12.32 8.78
CA VAL A 174 18.04 -11.25 7.82
C VAL A 174 18.75 -11.52 6.50
N VAL A 175 18.02 -11.43 5.39
CA VAL A 175 18.52 -11.60 4.02
C VAL A 175 18.17 -10.35 3.22
N TYR A 176 19.17 -9.73 2.59
CA TYR A 176 18.95 -8.58 1.72
C TYR A 176 18.81 -9.03 0.27
N LEU A 177 17.65 -8.80 -0.34
CA LEU A 177 17.35 -9.22 -1.72
C LEU A 177 18.14 -8.43 -2.77
N ASP A 178 18.61 -7.22 -2.43
CA ASP A 178 19.40 -6.34 -3.31
C ASP A 178 20.90 -6.70 -3.30
N GLN A 179 21.35 -7.43 -2.29
CA GLN A 179 22.67 -8.03 -2.28
C GLN A 179 22.51 -9.44 -2.82
N GLU A 180 22.95 -9.69 -4.06
CA GLU A 180 23.17 -11.05 -4.55
C GLU A 180 24.16 -11.76 -3.61
N VAL A 181 23.64 -12.36 -2.56
CA VAL A 181 24.33 -13.39 -1.80
C VAL A 181 23.74 -14.69 -2.32
N THR A 182 24.51 -15.30 -3.22
CA THR A 182 24.49 -16.71 -3.57
C THR A 182 23.90 -17.52 -2.41
N MET A 183 22.63 -17.96 -2.57
CA MET A 183 22.14 -19.13 -1.86
C MET A 183 22.98 -20.29 -2.37
N GLY A 184 24.11 -20.51 -1.69
CA GLY A 184 25.02 -21.59 -1.99
C GLY A 184 24.27 -22.91 -1.92
N GLU A 185 24.23 -23.59 -3.05
CA GLU A 185 24.21 -25.04 -3.09
C GLU A 185 25.37 -25.56 -2.22
N SER A 186 25.04 -26.11 -1.06
CA SER A 186 25.92 -26.95 -0.22
C SER A 186 25.04 -27.51 0.90
N GLU A 187 24.70 -28.79 1.01
CA GLU A 187 25.15 -30.05 0.39
C GLU A 187 23.97 -31.05 0.40
#